data_AF-A0A1F3T739-F1
#
_entry.id   AF-A0A1F3T739-F1
#
_cell.length_a   1.000
_cell.length_b   1.000
_cell.length_c   1.000
_cell.angle_alpha   90.00
_cell.angle_beta   90.00
_cell.angle_gamma   90.00
#
_symmetry.space_group_name_H-M   'P 1'
#
loop_
_entity.id
_entity.type
_entity.pdbx_description
1 polymer ?
#
loop_
_entity_poly.entity_id
_entity_poly.type
_entity_poly.pdbx_seq_one_letter_code
_entity_poly.pdbx_strand_id
1 'polypeptide(L)'
;MDMDFGLLAQETVELSNILRKQKQLLDEIDPVFADVEKNHLEPSTSKSEKNFTPSAKPGIIFVLEKGGHTFCVRGFATSNLRFRYQQINNYRDEEAFYRLKMDKDSDPNEIQYYETDTVEKADKIVKHMINRRFPIQEDVICNISDPGFSWWYDDSDDRITLFFKSHGIDRAQNLMQLGPVGDHRKAGIYFNQVFKLYGLLFPVKEFSCTSKSLSITTSDPSSVTFRMFRRIFLEGVNEFDLDYPFNVPIYAEFWHYLDQIAAFRKFWLHVFDLVLEDDQNGQAYIQ
;
A
#
# COMPACT_ATOMS: atom_id res chain seq x y z
N MET A 1 17.97 11.52 38.78
CA MET A 1 16.57 11.99 38.67
C MET A 1 15.84 10.79 38.11
N ASP A 2 15.38 9.92 39.00
CA ASP A 2 14.82 8.62 38.62
C ASP A 2 13.38 8.83 38.17
N MET A 3 13.09 8.47 36.92
CA MET A 3 11.73 8.47 36.38
C MET A 3 10.95 7.36 37.06
N ASP A 4 9.88 7.73 37.75
CA ASP A 4 8.99 6.80 38.42
C ASP A 4 8.07 6.12 37.38
N PHE A 5 8.45 4.90 36.98
CA PHE A 5 7.70 4.09 36.03
C PHE A 5 6.27 3.76 36.50
N GLY A 6 6.01 3.83 37.81
CA GLY A 6 4.66 3.66 38.36
C GLY A 6 3.72 4.79 37.94
N LEU A 7 4.24 6.02 37.89
CA LEU A 7 3.47 7.21 37.51
C LEU A 7 3.10 7.17 36.02
N LEU A 8 4.04 6.77 35.15
CA LEU A 8 3.82 6.63 33.71
C LEU A 8 2.79 5.54 33.37
N ALA A 9 2.83 4.42 34.10
CA ALA A 9 1.86 3.35 33.92
C ALA A 9 0.44 3.79 34.33
N GLN A 10 0.33 4.57 35.42
CA GLN A 10 -0.94 5.11 35.89
C GLN A 10 -1.51 6.14 34.91
N GLU A 11 -0.68 7.06 34.41
CA GLU A 11 -1.07 8.04 33.38
C GLU A 11 -1.53 7.37 32.08
N THR A 12 -0.88 6.28 31.67
CA THR A 12 -1.26 5.51 30.47
C THR A 12 -2.64 4.86 30.62
N VAL A 13 -2.95 4.32 31.81
CA VAL A 13 -4.26 3.72 32.10
C VAL A 13 -5.35 4.79 32.15
N GLU A 14 -5.07 5.95 32.74
CA GLU A 14 -6.00 7.08 32.76
C GLU A 14 -6.30 7.62 31.36
N LEU A 15 -5.28 7.79 30.51
CA LEU A 15 -5.46 8.18 29.11
C LEU A 15 -6.28 7.16 28.32
N SER A 16 -6.03 5.85 28.51
CA SER A 16 -6.81 4.80 27.83
C SER A 16 -8.29 4.83 28.24
N ASN A 17 -8.58 5.13 29.51
CA ASN A 17 -9.95 5.25 30.01
C ASN A 17 -10.66 6.51 29.50
N ILE A 18 -9.94 7.63 29.35
CA ILE A 18 -10.48 8.87 28.75
C ILE A 18 -10.83 8.64 27.27
N LEU A 19 -9.94 7.99 26.51
CA LEU A 19 -10.17 7.67 25.09
C LEU A 19 -11.36 6.72 24.89
N ARG A 20 -11.53 5.71 25.76
CA ARG A 20 -12.71 4.83 25.72
C ARG A 20 -14.01 5.59 25.98
N LYS A 21 -14.01 6.54 26.91
CA LYS A 21 -15.20 7.37 27.20
C LYS A 21 -15.52 8.34 26.06
N GLN A 22 -14.52 8.92 25.41
CA GLN A 22 -14.74 9.76 24.23
C GLN A 22 -15.30 8.97 23.04
N LYS A 23 -14.84 7.73 22.84
CA LYS A 23 -15.38 6.85 21.80
C LYS A 23 -16.86 6.51 22.05
N GLN A 24 -17.22 6.19 23.29
CA GLN A 24 -18.62 5.95 23.67
C GLN A 24 -19.52 7.17 23.46
N LEU A 25 -18.99 8.38 23.71
CA LEU A 25 -19.73 9.62 23.45
C LEU A 25 -19.91 9.93 21.96
N LEU A 26 -18.97 9.52 21.10
CA LEU A 26 -19.08 9.67 19.64
C LEU A 26 -20.11 8.69 19.05
N ASP A 27 -20.15 7.45 19.56
CA ASP A 27 -21.12 6.43 19.13
C ASP A 27 -22.57 6.78 19.53
N GLU A 28 -22.78 7.66 20.53
CA GLU A 28 -24.11 8.14 20.97
C GLU A 28 -24.65 9.32 20.14
N ILE A 29 -23.82 9.98 19.31
CA ILE A 29 -24.20 11.20 18.57
C ILE A 29 -24.79 10.91 17.18
N ASP A 30 -24.68 9.68 16.66
CA ASP A 30 -25.12 9.33 15.29
C ASP A 30 -26.38 8.44 15.20
N PRO A 31 -27.59 8.99 15.44
CA PRO A 31 -28.82 8.38 14.92
C PRO A 31 -29.61 9.27 13.93
N VAL A 32 -29.04 10.35 13.38
CA VAL A 32 -29.83 11.37 12.64
C VAL A 32 -29.69 11.34 11.11
N PHE A 33 -28.79 10.54 10.52
CA PHE A 33 -28.60 10.53 9.05
C PHE A 33 -28.81 9.18 8.36
N ALA A 34 -29.36 8.18 9.05
CA ALA A 34 -29.65 6.86 8.48
C ALA A 34 -31.08 6.74 7.97
N ASP A 35 -31.52 7.59 7.05
CA ASP A 35 -32.75 7.37 6.27
C ASP A 35 -32.82 8.37 5.10
N VAL A 36 -32.27 8.01 3.94
CA VAL A 36 -32.78 8.35 2.58
C VAL A 36 -32.01 7.48 1.58
N GLU A 37 -32.74 6.90 0.63
CA GLU A 37 -32.28 6.08 -0.52
C GLU A 37 -32.00 4.58 -0.28
N LYS A 38 -33.02 3.88 0.22
CA LYS A 38 -33.39 2.56 -0.31
C LYS A 38 -34.51 2.74 -1.32
N ASN A 39 -34.28 2.42 -2.60
CA ASN A 39 -35.17 1.59 -3.43
C ASN A 39 -34.69 1.47 -4.90
N HIS A 40 -34.66 0.21 -5.35
CA HIS A 40 -34.54 -0.29 -6.74
C HIS A 40 -33.15 -0.15 -7.39
N LEU A 41 -32.44 -1.20 -7.83
CA LEU A 41 -32.81 -2.54 -8.28
C LEU A 41 -31.66 -3.51 -7.93
N GLU A 42 -31.99 -4.69 -7.40
CA GLU A 42 -31.13 -5.87 -7.56
C GLU A 42 -31.13 -6.31 -9.03
N PRO A 43 -30.00 -6.84 -9.50
CA PRO A 43 -30.01 -8.27 -9.72
C PRO A 43 -28.95 -8.96 -8.88
N SER A 44 -29.43 -9.94 -8.13
CA SER A 44 -28.69 -11.05 -7.55
C SER A 44 -27.65 -11.61 -8.52
N THR A 45 -26.38 -11.28 -8.31
CA THR A 45 -25.28 -12.11 -8.75
C THR A 45 -24.93 -13.06 -7.62
N SER A 46 -25.51 -14.25 -7.70
CA SER A 46 -24.97 -15.49 -7.16
C SER A 46 -23.44 -15.43 -7.14
N LYS A 47 -22.83 -15.83 -6.01
CA LYS A 47 -21.42 -16.16 -5.90
C LYS A 47 -21.03 -17.06 -7.08
N SER A 48 -20.52 -16.48 -8.15
CA SER A 48 -19.82 -17.26 -9.15
C SER A 48 -18.49 -17.58 -8.52
N GLU A 49 -18.34 -18.81 -8.03
CA GLU A 49 -17.04 -19.46 -7.89
C GLU A 49 -16.33 -19.35 -9.25
N LYS A 50 -15.68 -18.22 -9.51
CA LYS A 50 -14.72 -18.13 -10.59
C LYS A 50 -13.55 -18.97 -10.13
N ASN A 51 -13.53 -20.23 -10.55
CA ASN A 51 -12.33 -21.05 -10.62
C ASN A 51 -11.31 -20.35 -11.53
N PHE A 52 -10.70 -19.28 -11.03
CA PHE A 52 -9.78 -18.46 -11.78
C PHE A 52 -8.45 -19.17 -11.77
N THR A 53 -8.20 -19.95 -12.81
CA THR A 53 -6.90 -20.57 -13.00
C THR A 53 -5.92 -19.46 -13.39
N PRO A 54 -4.80 -19.28 -12.68
CA PRO A 54 -3.85 -18.23 -13.02
C PRO A 54 -3.27 -18.43 -14.42
N SER A 55 -2.85 -17.33 -15.05
CA SER A 55 -2.20 -17.41 -16.36
C SER A 55 -0.78 -17.99 -16.26
N ALA A 56 -0.20 -18.37 -17.41
CA ALA A 56 1.17 -18.88 -17.49
C ALA A 56 2.21 -17.74 -17.47
N LYS A 57 1.97 -16.68 -16.71
CA LYS A 57 2.88 -15.54 -16.53
C LYS A 57 3.68 -15.64 -15.23
N PRO A 58 4.77 -14.86 -15.11
CA PRO A 58 5.43 -14.62 -13.83
C PRO A 58 4.49 -13.95 -12.83
N GLY A 59 4.81 -14.10 -11.55
CA GLY A 59 4.05 -13.44 -10.49
C GLY A 59 4.40 -13.92 -9.10
N ILE A 60 3.49 -13.66 -8.18
CA ILE A 60 3.61 -13.96 -6.75
C ILE A 60 2.47 -14.88 -6.36
N ILE A 61 2.78 -15.93 -5.61
CA ILE A 61 1.78 -16.74 -4.89
C ILE A 61 1.88 -16.35 -3.42
N PHE A 62 0.75 -16.04 -2.80
CA PHE A 62 0.73 -15.55 -1.43
C PHE A 62 -0.52 -15.94 -0.66
N VAL A 63 -0.44 -15.85 0.67
CA VAL A 63 -1.57 -15.88 1.61
C VAL A 63 -1.51 -14.67 2.54
N LEU A 64 -2.67 -14.29 3.06
CA LEU A 64 -2.82 -13.21 4.03
C LEU A 64 -3.06 -13.81 5.41
N GLU A 65 -2.08 -13.65 6.30
CA GLU A 65 -2.18 -14.05 7.70
C GLU A 65 -2.69 -12.85 8.50
N LYS A 66 -3.99 -12.82 8.82
CA LYS A 66 -4.60 -11.75 9.60
C LYS A 66 -4.48 -12.01 11.11
N GLY A 67 -4.17 -10.95 11.86
CA GLY A 67 -4.31 -10.86 13.30
C GLY A 67 -5.22 -9.69 13.67
N GLY A 68 -5.44 -9.45 14.97
CA GLY A 68 -6.49 -8.50 15.43
C GLY A 68 -6.40 -7.08 14.87
N HIS A 69 -5.20 -6.51 14.74
CA HIS A 69 -4.99 -5.16 14.19
C HIS A 69 -3.90 -5.10 13.12
N THR A 70 -3.42 -6.26 12.68
CA THR A 70 -2.29 -6.36 11.76
C THR A 70 -2.48 -7.54 10.83
N PHE A 71 -1.92 -7.49 9.64
CA PHE A 71 -1.83 -8.62 8.72
C PHE A 71 -0.37 -8.85 8.29
N CYS A 72 -0.06 -10.07 7.85
CA CYS A 72 1.21 -10.41 7.24
C CYS A 72 0.96 -11.03 5.87
N VAL A 73 1.72 -10.60 4.87
CA VAL A 73 1.69 -11.26 3.54
C VAL A 73 2.77 -12.34 3.53
N ARG A 74 2.40 -13.60 3.31
CA ARG A 74 3.33 -14.74 3.18
C ARG A 74 3.31 -15.21 1.74
N GLY A 75 4.46 -15.46 1.12
CA GLY A 75 4.47 -15.73 -0.31
C GLY A 75 5.85 -15.92 -0.91
N PHE A 76 5.87 -16.16 -2.21
CA PHE A 76 7.09 -16.30 -2.99
C PHE A 76 6.83 -15.99 -4.47
N ALA A 77 7.89 -15.63 -5.18
CA ALA A 77 7.84 -15.36 -6.62
C ALA A 77 7.93 -16.66 -7.43
N THR A 78 7.32 -16.67 -8.61
CA THR A 78 7.41 -17.75 -9.59
C THR A 78 7.48 -17.17 -11.00
N SER A 79 8.20 -17.85 -11.89
CA SER A 79 8.21 -17.53 -13.32
C SER A 79 6.96 -18.01 -14.05
N ASN A 80 6.16 -18.89 -13.43
CA ASN A 80 4.94 -19.43 -14.01
C ASN A 80 3.89 -19.70 -12.92
N LEU A 81 2.93 -18.80 -12.80
CA LEU A 81 1.85 -18.89 -11.81
C LEU A 81 0.99 -20.14 -12.04
N ARG A 82 0.54 -20.38 -13.28
CA ARG A 82 -0.28 -21.56 -13.62
C ARG A 82 0.34 -22.87 -13.18
N PHE A 83 1.59 -23.10 -13.58
CA PHE A 83 2.32 -24.32 -13.25
C PHE A 83 2.44 -24.48 -11.73
N ARG A 84 2.83 -23.41 -11.03
CA ARG A 84 3.07 -23.48 -9.61
C ARG A 84 1.77 -23.65 -8.80
N TYR A 85 0.70 -22.99 -9.22
CA TYR A 85 -0.64 -23.17 -8.63
C TYR A 85 -1.14 -24.61 -8.78
N GLN A 86 -0.95 -25.23 -9.95
CA GLN A 86 -1.28 -26.64 -10.16
C GLN A 86 -0.45 -27.58 -9.29
N GLN A 87 0.84 -27.29 -9.09
CA GLN A 87 1.69 -28.07 -8.19
C GLN A 87 1.17 -28.05 -6.74
N ILE A 88 0.77 -26.88 -6.26
CA ILE A 88 0.22 -26.70 -4.92
C ILE A 88 -1.10 -27.46 -4.77
N ASN A 89 -2.06 -27.23 -5.68
CA ASN A 89 -3.41 -27.78 -5.53
C ASN A 89 -3.49 -29.29 -5.81
N ASN A 90 -2.79 -29.77 -6.84
CA ASN A 90 -2.93 -31.17 -7.26
C ASN A 90 -1.96 -32.10 -6.53
N TYR A 91 -0.80 -31.59 -6.12
CA TYR A 91 0.29 -32.42 -5.59
C TYR A 91 0.69 -32.06 -4.16
N ARG A 92 0.02 -31.07 -3.52
CA ARG A 92 0.30 -30.62 -2.15
C ARG A 92 1.79 -30.38 -1.92
N ASP A 93 2.38 -29.57 -2.80
CA ASP A 93 3.81 -29.24 -2.78
C ASP A 93 4.26 -28.71 -1.41
N GLU A 94 5.00 -29.53 -0.65
CA GLU A 94 5.42 -29.23 0.71
C GLU A 94 6.31 -27.99 0.80
N GLU A 95 7.14 -27.73 -0.20
CA GLU A 95 8.01 -26.55 -0.21
C GLU A 95 7.19 -25.27 -0.33
N ALA A 96 6.15 -25.28 -1.15
CA ALA A 96 5.27 -24.14 -1.32
C ALA A 96 4.49 -23.85 -0.03
N PHE A 97 3.91 -24.87 0.61
CA PHE A 97 3.22 -24.73 1.90
C PHE A 97 4.16 -24.20 2.98
N TYR A 98 5.39 -24.69 3.05
CA TYR A 98 6.41 -24.17 3.97
C TYR A 98 6.71 -22.68 3.75
N ARG A 99 6.89 -22.24 2.49
CA ARG A 99 7.13 -20.83 2.16
C ARG A 99 5.92 -19.94 2.46
N LEU A 100 4.71 -20.46 2.28
CA LEU A 100 3.46 -19.79 2.63
C LEU A 100 3.16 -19.81 4.14
N LYS A 101 3.89 -20.62 4.92
CA LYS A 101 3.63 -20.90 6.33
C LYS A 101 2.22 -21.44 6.59
N MET A 102 1.73 -22.27 5.68
CA MET A 102 0.45 -22.96 5.81
C MET A 102 0.67 -24.37 6.34
N ASP A 103 -0.22 -24.82 7.23
CA ASP A 103 -0.28 -26.22 7.63
C ASP A 103 -0.80 -27.07 6.47
N LYS A 104 -0.44 -28.36 6.44
CA LYS A 104 -0.85 -29.28 5.35
C LYS A 104 -2.37 -29.41 5.20
N ASP A 105 -3.09 -29.24 6.31
CA ASP A 105 -4.54 -29.32 6.37
C ASP A 105 -5.25 -27.99 6.07
N SER A 106 -4.48 -26.91 5.83
CA SER A 106 -5.04 -25.59 5.47
C SER A 106 -5.78 -25.66 4.13
N ASP A 107 -6.81 -24.83 4.00
CA ASP A 107 -7.59 -24.73 2.77
C ASP A 107 -6.76 -24.05 1.67
N PRO A 108 -6.48 -24.74 0.54
CA PRO A 108 -5.81 -24.12 -0.60
C PRO A 108 -6.55 -22.92 -1.19
N ASN A 109 -7.84 -22.75 -0.89
CA ASN A 109 -8.62 -21.59 -1.36
C ASN A 109 -8.14 -20.26 -0.74
N GLU A 110 -7.37 -20.29 0.35
CA GLU A 110 -6.74 -19.10 0.94
C GLU A 110 -5.58 -18.57 0.08
N ILE A 111 -5.11 -19.36 -0.89
CA ILE A 111 -3.95 -19.03 -1.73
C ILE A 111 -4.36 -18.08 -2.83
N GLN A 112 -3.81 -16.88 -2.76
CA GLN A 112 -3.96 -15.80 -3.71
C GLN A 112 -2.77 -15.75 -4.67
N TYR A 113 -2.94 -15.04 -5.78
CA TYR A 113 -1.86 -14.79 -6.74
C TYR A 113 -1.92 -13.39 -7.33
N TYR A 114 -0.76 -12.88 -7.72
CA TYR A 114 -0.61 -11.58 -8.36
C TYR A 114 0.33 -11.69 -9.56
N GLU A 115 -0.15 -11.32 -10.75
CA GLU A 115 0.63 -11.38 -11.98
C GLU A 115 1.63 -10.22 -12.08
N THR A 116 2.82 -10.50 -12.61
CA THR A 116 3.82 -9.48 -12.93
C THR A 116 4.33 -9.67 -14.37
N ASP A 117 4.86 -8.59 -14.96
CA ASP A 117 5.42 -8.65 -16.32
C ASP A 117 6.65 -9.56 -16.38
N THR A 118 7.46 -9.54 -15.32
CA THR A 118 8.69 -10.33 -15.21
C THR A 118 8.84 -10.93 -13.82
N VAL A 119 9.66 -11.98 -13.69
CA VAL A 119 9.93 -12.63 -12.39
C VAL A 119 10.76 -11.73 -11.48
N GLU A 120 11.64 -10.90 -12.05
CA GLU A 120 12.47 -9.96 -11.29
C GLU A 120 11.63 -8.90 -10.59
N LYS A 121 10.52 -8.45 -11.22
CA LYS A 121 9.54 -7.56 -10.56
C LYS A 121 8.89 -8.27 -9.37
N ALA A 122 8.47 -9.53 -9.54
CA ALA A 122 7.90 -10.33 -8.45
C ALA A 122 8.90 -10.53 -7.30
N ASP A 123 10.16 -10.86 -7.59
CA ASP A 123 11.21 -11.03 -6.58
C ASP A 123 11.46 -9.75 -5.77
N LYS A 124 11.45 -8.58 -6.43
CA LYS A 124 11.58 -7.28 -5.76
C LYS A 124 10.43 -7.02 -4.79
N ILE A 125 9.18 -7.30 -5.21
CA ILE A 125 8.00 -7.17 -4.35
C ILE A 125 8.14 -8.14 -3.17
N VAL A 126 8.49 -9.40 -3.42
CA VAL A 126 8.66 -10.43 -2.37
C VAL A 126 9.69 -9.98 -1.34
N LYS A 127 10.85 -9.50 -1.78
CA LYS A 127 11.90 -9.00 -0.89
C LYS A 127 11.45 -7.81 -0.05
N HIS A 128 10.57 -6.95 -0.57
CA HIS A 128 10.16 -5.72 0.11
C HIS A 128 8.91 -5.87 0.98
N MET A 129 7.98 -6.75 0.62
CA MET A 129 6.64 -6.75 1.21
C MET A 129 6.28 -8.07 1.89
N ILE A 130 6.85 -9.19 1.45
CA ILE A 130 6.52 -10.50 1.99
C ILE A 130 7.27 -10.76 3.30
N ASN A 131 6.65 -11.54 4.17
CA ASN A 131 7.09 -11.88 5.52
C ASN A 131 7.19 -10.69 6.48
N ARG A 132 6.54 -9.58 6.14
CA ARG A 132 6.41 -8.40 7.00
C ARG A 132 5.01 -8.31 7.59
N ARG A 133 4.92 -7.69 8.76
CA ARG A 133 3.67 -7.40 9.46
C ARG A 133 3.31 -5.93 9.21
N PHE A 134 2.05 -5.68 8.89
CA PHE A 134 1.50 -4.36 8.63
C PHE A 134 0.25 -4.15 9.48
N PRO A 135 0.05 -3.00 10.13
CA PRO A 135 -1.20 -2.60 10.75
C PRO A 135 -2.29 -2.43 9.68
N ILE A 136 -3.51 -2.73 10.07
CA ILE A 136 -4.71 -2.45 9.26
C ILE A 136 -5.02 -0.94 9.33
N GLN A 137 -4.84 -0.31 10.50
CA GLN A 137 -5.03 1.12 10.75
C GLN A 137 -3.71 1.74 11.26
N GLU A 138 -2.84 2.17 10.33
CA GLU A 138 -1.52 2.73 10.69
C GLU A 138 -1.65 4.08 11.41
N ASP A 139 -2.59 4.91 11.00
CA ASP A 139 -2.91 6.23 11.53
C ASP A 139 -3.36 6.22 12.99
N VAL A 140 -4.08 5.17 13.41
CA VAL A 140 -4.53 5.00 14.80
C VAL A 140 -3.42 4.50 15.72
N ILE A 141 -2.49 3.69 15.18
CA ILE A 141 -1.50 2.96 15.97
C ILE A 141 -0.17 3.71 16.06
N CYS A 142 0.28 4.35 14.97
CA CYS A 142 1.59 4.99 14.89
C CYS A 142 1.54 6.46 15.31
N ASN A 143 2.49 6.87 16.16
CA ASN A 143 2.65 8.26 16.59
C ASN A 143 3.96 8.86 16.03
N ILE A 144 4.24 10.12 16.35
CA ILE A 144 5.43 10.85 15.86
C ILE A 144 6.75 10.16 16.26
N SER A 145 6.78 9.47 17.41
CA SER A 145 7.98 8.77 17.91
C SER A 145 8.21 7.39 17.28
N ASP A 146 7.15 6.75 16.77
CA ASP A 146 7.23 5.50 16.01
C ASP A 146 6.48 5.67 14.68
N PRO A 147 7.04 6.46 13.76
CA PRO A 147 6.39 6.75 12.49
C PRO A 147 6.29 5.45 11.70
N GLY A 148 5.08 5.12 11.28
CA GLY A 148 4.81 3.93 10.49
C GLY A 148 5.57 3.90 9.16
N PHE A 149 5.50 2.76 8.47
CA PHE A 149 6.29 2.50 7.27
C PHE A 149 5.68 3.10 6.00
N SER A 150 4.44 3.59 6.05
CA SER A 150 3.77 4.07 4.86
C SER A 150 4.27 5.42 4.42
N TRP A 151 4.29 5.60 3.10
CA TRP A 151 4.32 6.93 2.52
C TRP A 151 2.91 7.50 2.50
N TRP A 152 2.83 8.82 2.48
CA TRP A 152 1.57 9.56 2.47
C TRP A 152 1.58 10.58 1.34
N TYR A 153 0.44 10.79 0.71
CA TYR A 153 0.27 11.63 -0.47
C TYR A 153 -0.76 12.73 -0.20
N ASP A 154 -0.39 13.98 -0.46
CA ASP A 154 -1.32 15.12 -0.48
C ASP A 154 -1.90 15.26 -1.88
N ASP A 155 -3.21 15.03 -1.99
CA ASP A 155 -3.91 15.07 -3.27
C ASP A 155 -4.38 16.48 -3.64
N SER A 156 -3.42 17.29 -4.04
CA SER A 156 -3.65 18.61 -4.62
C SER A 156 -3.55 18.54 -6.15
N ASP A 157 -4.40 19.28 -6.86
CA ASP A 157 -4.47 19.20 -8.33
C ASP A 157 -3.17 19.62 -9.04
N ASP A 158 -2.52 20.67 -8.52
CA ASP A 158 -1.32 21.27 -9.09
C ASP A 158 -0.03 20.89 -8.35
N ARG A 159 -0.13 20.02 -7.33
CA ARG A 159 0.99 19.70 -6.44
C ARG A 159 1.03 18.24 -6.06
N ILE A 160 2.23 17.67 -6.13
CA ILE A 160 2.56 16.35 -5.62
C ILE A 160 3.37 16.54 -4.34
N THR A 161 2.77 16.20 -3.19
CA THR A 161 3.53 16.12 -1.94
C THR A 161 3.55 14.67 -1.44
N LEU A 162 4.73 14.06 -1.45
CA LEU A 162 4.99 12.77 -0.83
C LEU A 162 5.65 12.99 0.52
N PHE A 163 5.10 12.39 1.55
CA PHE A 163 5.76 12.27 2.83
C PHE A 163 6.22 10.83 3.01
N PHE A 164 7.51 10.63 3.31
CA PHE A 164 8.08 9.30 3.36
C PHE A 164 7.85 8.55 4.68
N LYS A 165 7.20 9.21 5.64
CA LYS A 165 6.81 8.72 6.97
C LYS A 165 5.55 9.44 7.41
N SER A 166 4.80 8.88 8.38
CA SER A 166 3.65 9.57 8.98
C SER A 166 4.03 10.93 9.57
N HIS A 167 3.20 11.96 9.32
CA HIS A 167 3.36 13.33 9.81
C HIS A 167 2.21 13.73 10.74
N GLY A 168 2.14 13.11 11.93
CA GLY A 168 1.25 13.54 13.01
C GLY A 168 -0.25 13.30 12.74
N ILE A 169 -1.03 13.33 13.83
CA ILE A 169 -2.41 12.85 13.89
C ILE A 169 -3.37 13.77 13.09
N ASP A 170 -3.19 15.10 13.17
CA ASP A 170 -4.14 16.06 12.58
C ASP A 170 -4.05 16.24 11.06
N ARG A 171 -3.01 15.68 10.41
CA ARG A 171 -2.87 15.75 8.94
C ARG A 171 -3.37 14.50 8.22
N ALA A 172 -3.54 13.37 8.92
CA ALA A 172 -3.97 12.12 8.32
C ALA A 172 -5.31 12.23 7.60
N GLN A 173 -6.23 13.09 8.07
CA GLN A 173 -7.54 13.31 7.44
C GLN A 173 -7.48 13.83 5.99
N ASN A 174 -6.39 14.51 5.60
CA ASN A 174 -6.24 15.08 4.26
C ASN A 174 -5.16 14.38 3.42
N LEU A 175 -4.57 13.29 3.92
CA LEU A 175 -3.47 12.59 3.26
C LEU A 175 -3.88 11.17 2.91
N MET A 176 -3.63 10.78 1.67
CA MET A 176 -3.83 9.41 1.21
C MET A 176 -2.64 8.54 1.62
N GLN A 177 -2.92 7.41 2.28
CA GLN A 177 -1.91 6.42 2.59
C GLN A 177 -1.49 5.65 1.33
N LEU A 178 -0.20 5.69 1.00
CA LEU A 178 0.34 4.97 -0.17
C LEU A 178 0.77 3.54 0.15
N GLY A 179 1.08 3.25 1.41
CA GLY A 179 1.68 1.98 1.83
C GLY A 179 3.22 1.98 1.80
N PRO A 180 3.87 0.81 1.99
CA PRO A 180 5.32 0.63 1.96
C PRO A 180 5.85 0.63 0.53
N VAL A 181 5.67 1.73 -0.20
CA VAL A 181 5.99 1.81 -1.64
C VAL A 181 7.47 2.08 -1.93
N GLY A 182 8.29 2.37 -0.92
CA GLY A 182 9.71 2.60 -1.14
C GLY A 182 10.54 2.88 0.10
N ASP A 183 11.86 2.77 -0.07
CA ASP A 183 12.85 3.19 0.94
C ASP A 183 13.04 4.70 0.91
N HIS A 184 12.59 5.38 1.96
CA HIS A 184 12.69 6.84 2.12
C HIS A 184 14.11 7.40 1.96
N ARG A 185 15.14 6.64 2.36
CA ARG A 185 16.53 7.08 2.25
C ARG A 185 16.97 7.12 0.80
N LYS A 186 16.58 6.11 0.02
CA LYS A 186 16.85 6.06 -1.42
C LYS A 186 16.03 7.09 -2.18
N ALA A 187 14.76 7.25 -1.81
CA ALA A 187 13.84 8.20 -2.42
C ALA A 187 14.41 9.62 -2.43
N GLY A 188 14.82 10.12 -1.26
CA GLY A 188 15.37 11.48 -1.15
C GLY A 188 16.65 11.69 -1.96
N ILE A 189 17.48 10.66 -2.13
CA ILE A 189 18.69 10.72 -2.96
C ILE A 189 18.31 10.78 -4.45
N TYR A 190 17.52 9.82 -4.92
CA TYR A 190 17.14 9.75 -6.33
C TYR A 190 16.37 10.99 -6.77
N PHE A 191 15.37 11.41 -6.00
CA PHE A 191 14.55 12.56 -6.34
C PHE A 191 15.35 13.88 -6.37
N ASN A 192 16.34 14.06 -5.49
CA ASN A 192 17.23 15.22 -5.55
C ASN A 192 18.20 15.15 -6.73
N GLN A 193 18.74 13.98 -7.05
CA GLN A 193 19.70 13.81 -8.15
C GLN A 193 19.09 14.11 -9.52
N VAL A 194 17.80 13.82 -9.68
CA VAL A 194 17.07 13.96 -10.94
C VAL A 194 16.16 15.19 -10.99
N PHE A 195 16.32 16.17 -10.09
CA PHE A 195 15.39 17.31 -10.05
C PHE A 195 15.27 18.04 -11.39
N LYS A 196 16.38 18.13 -12.14
CA LYS A 196 16.43 18.74 -13.48
C LYS A 196 15.60 17.96 -14.51
N LEU A 197 15.44 16.64 -14.32
CA LEU A 197 14.64 15.80 -15.19
C LEU A 197 13.16 16.17 -15.11
N TYR A 198 12.64 16.55 -13.93
CA TYR A 198 11.23 16.95 -13.83
C TYR A 198 10.89 18.14 -14.72
N GLY A 199 11.79 19.12 -14.80
CA GLY A 199 11.62 20.27 -15.70
C GLY A 199 11.64 19.91 -17.19
N LEU A 200 12.13 18.71 -17.55
CA LEU A 200 12.03 18.17 -18.91
C LEU A 200 10.72 17.40 -19.15
N LEU A 201 10.09 16.88 -18.09
CA LEU A 201 8.86 16.12 -18.20
C LEU A 201 7.63 17.03 -18.22
N PHE A 202 7.55 17.98 -17.29
CA PHE A 202 6.43 18.90 -17.14
C PHE A 202 6.90 20.24 -16.55
N PRO A 203 6.12 21.33 -16.70
CA PRO A 203 6.57 22.65 -16.28
C PRO A 203 6.53 22.79 -14.75
N VAL A 204 7.69 22.62 -14.11
CA VAL A 204 7.85 22.74 -12.65
C VAL A 204 7.90 24.22 -12.24
N LYS A 205 7.01 24.61 -11.31
CA LYS A 205 6.98 25.92 -10.67
C LYS A 205 7.83 25.95 -9.40
N GLU A 206 7.65 24.94 -8.53
CA GLU A 206 8.38 24.81 -7.26
C GLU A 206 8.82 23.36 -7.07
N PHE A 207 10.03 23.17 -6.52
CA PHE A 207 10.58 21.87 -6.20
C PHE A 207 11.26 21.92 -4.83
N SER A 208 10.95 20.95 -3.97
CA SER A 208 11.62 20.74 -2.70
C SER A 208 11.70 19.26 -2.39
N CYS A 209 12.88 18.74 -2.07
CA CYS A 209 13.06 17.38 -1.63
C CYS A 209 13.99 17.32 -0.42
N THR A 210 13.44 16.85 0.71
CA THR A 210 14.14 16.69 1.97
C THR A 210 14.28 15.21 2.30
N SER A 211 14.92 14.89 3.44
CA SER A 211 14.94 13.52 3.96
C SER A 211 13.57 12.99 4.40
N LYS A 212 12.57 13.86 4.53
CA LYS A 212 11.22 13.52 5.02
C LYS A 212 10.15 13.57 3.94
N SER A 213 10.34 14.38 2.90
CA SER A 213 9.31 14.62 1.90
C SER A 213 9.86 15.04 0.54
N LEU A 214 9.04 14.82 -0.49
CA LEU A 214 9.14 15.41 -1.82
C LEU A 214 7.93 16.31 -2.04
N SER A 215 8.13 17.51 -2.58
CA SER A 215 7.08 18.44 -2.99
C SER A 215 7.42 18.98 -4.37
N ILE A 216 6.52 18.79 -5.34
CA ILE A 216 6.65 19.32 -6.70
C ILE A 216 5.34 20.02 -7.07
N THR A 217 5.42 21.30 -7.40
CA THR A 217 4.28 22.10 -7.89
C THR A 217 4.47 22.34 -9.38
N THR A 218 3.44 22.09 -10.18
CA THR A 218 3.43 22.37 -11.63
C THR A 218 2.76 23.72 -11.92
N SER A 219 3.15 24.39 -13.00
CA SER A 219 2.38 25.53 -13.53
C SER A 219 1.27 25.09 -14.49
N ASP A 220 1.26 23.81 -14.89
CA ASP A 220 0.24 23.22 -15.75
C ASP A 220 -0.25 21.88 -15.16
N PRO A 221 -1.36 21.89 -14.40
CA PRO A 221 -1.99 20.68 -13.87
C PRO A 221 -2.58 19.76 -14.96
N SER A 222 -2.86 20.30 -16.14
CA SER A 222 -3.46 19.56 -17.25
C SER A 222 -2.43 18.75 -18.05
N SER A 223 -1.13 19.04 -17.83
CA SER A 223 -0.01 18.34 -18.44
C SER A 223 -0.16 16.82 -18.32
N VAL A 224 -0.06 16.12 -19.45
CA VAL A 224 -0.22 14.67 -19.54
C VAL A 224 0.86 13.97 -18.71
N THR A 225 2.11 14.41 -18.84
CA THR A 225 3.25 13.83 -18.12
C THR A 225 3.19 14.08 -16.62
N PHE A 226 2.67 15.24 -16.19
CA PHE A 226 2.43 15.49 -14.76
C PHE A 226 1.40 14.50 -14.20
N ARG A 227 0.28 14.29 -14.92
CA ARG A 227 -0.74 13.30 -14.56
C ARG A 227 -0.17 11.87 -14.56
N MET A 228 0.63 11.49 -15.55
CA MET A 228 1.31 10.19 -15.57
C MET A 228 2.22 10.01 -14.34
N PHE A 229 2.95 11.05 -13.93
CA PHE A 229 3.78 11.00 -12.73
C PHE A 229 2.95 10.84 -11.44
N ARG A 230 1.77 11.46 -11.35
CA ARG A 230 0.81 11.24 -10.24
C ARG A 230 0.34 9.78 -10.19
N ARG A 231 0.01 9.19 -11.34
CA ARG A 231 -0.53 7.82 -11.44
C ARG A 231 0.42 6.73 -10.95
N ILE A 232 1.74 6.98 -10.95
CA ILE A 232 2.73 6.08 -10.33
C ILE A 232 2.42 5.87 -8.85
N PHE A 233 2.08 6.94 -8.13
CA PHE A 233 1.84 6.89 -6.69
C PHE A 233 0.38 6.55 -6.37
N LEU A 234 -0.57 7.06 -7.15
CA LEU A 234 -1.99 6.84 -6.89
C LEU A 234 -2.41 5.42 -7.27
N GLU A 235 -2.07 4.97 -8.49
CA GLU A 235 -2.57 3.75 -9.10
C GLU A 235 -1.50 2.64 -9.23
N GLY A 236 -0.22 2.98 -9.03
CA GLY A 236 0.87 2.05 -9.30
C GLY A 236 1.09 1.79 -10.79
N VAL A 237 0.84 2.80 -11.63
CA VAL A 237 0.95 2.72 -13.09
C VAL A 237 2.06 3.65 -13.58
N ASN A 238 3.07 3.08 -14.24
CA ASN A 238 4.14 3.84 -14.89
C ASN A 238 3.99 3.72 -16.41
N GLU A 239 3.51 4.78 -17.06
CA GLU A 239 3.27 4.85 -18.51
C GLU A 239 4.36 5.64 -19.26
N PHE A 240 5.42 6.07 -18.58
CA PHE A 240 6.49 6.78 -19.25
C PHE A 240 7.21 5.86 -20.24
N ASP A 241 7.20 6.28 -21.51
CA ASP A 241 7.96 5.59 -22.55
C ASP A 241 9.46 5.92 -22.40
N LEU A 242 10.30 4.89 -22.44
CA LEU A 242 11.75 4.97 -22.25
C LEU A 242 12.48 5.52 -23.48
N ASP A 243 11.76 5.91 -24.53
CA ASP A 243 12.36 6.35 -25.79
C ASP A 243 12.90 7.80 -25.76
N TYR A 244 12.75 8.58 -24.66
CA TYR A 244 13.21 9.99 -24.60
C TYR A 244 13.32 10.58 -23.18
N PRO A 245 14.45 11.19 -22.69
CA PRO A 245 15.86 11.16 -23.08
C PRO A 245 16.69 10.36 -22.03
N PHE A 246 16.72 9.03 -22.11
CA PHE A 246 17.34 8.17 -21.08
C PHE A 246 18.76 7.67 -21.40
N ASN A 247 19.45 8.29 -22.36
CA ASN A 247 20.86 7.97 -22.66
C ASN A 247 21.83 8.36 -21.53
N VAL A 248 21.35 9.02 -20.48
CA VAL A 248 22.13 9.29 -19.26
C VAL A 248 21.83 8.18 -18.24
N PRO A 249 22.84 7.41 -17.78
CA PRO A 249 22.64 6.28 -16.87
C PRO A 249 21.81 6.61 -15.62
N ILE A 250 22.01 7.80 -15.04
CA ILE A 250 21.28 8.22 -13.83
C ILE A 250 19.77 8.35 -14.07
N TYR A 251 19.33 8.69 -15.27
CA TYR A 251 17.92 8.80 -15.59
C TYR A 251 17.29 7.42 -15.81
N ALA A 252 18.03 6.49 -16.43
CA ALA A 252 17.61 5.10 -16.55
C ALA A 252 17.45 4.43 -15.17
N GLU A 253 18.40 4.65 -14.25
CA GLU A 253 18.29 4.15 -12.88
C GLU A 253 17.07 4.71 -12.14
N PHE A 254 16.84 6.02 -12.26
CA PHE A 254 15.67 6.66 -11.66
C PHE A 254 14.36 6.10 -12.22
N TRP A 255 14.33 5.79 -13.52
CA TRP A 255 13.19 5.17 -14.17
C TRP A 255 12.91 3.76 -13.67
N HIS A 256 13.94 2.94 -13.55
CA HIS A 256 13.81 1.63 -12.90
C HIS A 256 13.37 1.74 -11.45
N TYR A 257 13.70 2.84 -10.77
CA TYR A 257 13.22 3.13 -9.42
C TYR A 257 11.73 3.50 -9.41
N LEU A 258 11.26 4.33 -10.34
CA LEU A 258 9.84 4.65 -10.47
C LEU A 258 8.97 3.44 -10.87
N ASP A 259 9.44 2.60 -11.80
CA ASP A 259 8.77 1.34 -12.15
C ASP A 259 8.67 0.40 -10.94
N GLN A 260 9.69 0.37 -10.08
CA GLN A 260 9.62 -0.37 -8.82
C GLN A 260 8.60 0.19 -7.84
N ILE A 261 8.56 1.52 -7.65
CA ILE A 261 7.54 2.17 -6.81
C ILE A 261 6.14 1.84 -7.34
N ALA A 262 5.92 1.96 -8.65
CA ALA A 262 4.65 1.66 -9.29
C ALA A 262 4.23 0.20 -9.02
N ALA A 263 5.16 -0.75 -9.21
CA ALA A 263 4.91 -2.17 -8.94
C ALA A 263 4.56 -2.44 -7.46
N PHE A 264 5.27 -1.80 -6.53
CA PHE A 264 5.00 -1.94 -5.09
C PHE A 264 3.64 -1.35 -4.72
N ARG A 265 3.31 -0.18 -5.25
CA ARG A 265 2.00 0.46 -5.04
C ARG A 265 0.86 -0.40 -5.57
N LYS A 266 0.99 -0.91 -6.80
CA LYS A 266 -0.06 -1.72 -7.42
C LYS A 266 -0.30 -3.04 -6.68
N PHE A 267 0.76 -3.70 -6.24
CA PHE A 267 0.64 -4.89 -5.39
C PHE A 267 0.06 -4.54 -4.02
N TRP A 268 0.46 -3.42 -3.42
CA TRP A 268 -0.09 -2.97 -2.14
C TRP A 268 -1.60 -2.72 -2.22
N LEU A 269 -2.06 -2.01 -3.24
CA LEU A 269 -3.50 -1.80 -3.49
C LEU A 269 -4.24 -3.12 -3.56
N HIS A 270 -3.74 -4.07 -4.38
CA HIS A 270 -4.34 -5.39 -4.50
C HIS A 270 -4.41 -6.15 -3.17
N VAL A 271 -3.34 -6.15 -2.39
CA VAL A 271 -3.32 -6.79 -1.06
C VAL A 271 -4.28 -6.09 -0.11
N PHE A 272 -4.30 -4.76 -0.11
CA PHE A 272 -5.11 -3.99 0.82
C PHE A 272 -6.60 -4.15 0.52
N ASP A 273 -7.00 -4.19 -0.75
CA ASP A 273 -8.36 -4.50 -1.17
C ASP A 273 -8.81 -5.85 -0.62
N LEU A 274 -7.98 -6.91 -0.74
CA LEU A 274 -8.27 -8.22 -0.17
C LEU A 274 -8.39 -8.20 1.36
N VAL A 275 -7.54 -7.43 2.04
CA VAL A 275 -7.63 -7.26 3.50
C VAL A 275 -8.95 -6.59 3.88
N LEU A 276 -9.39 -5.57 3.14
CA LEU A 276 -10.64 -4.87 3.43
C LEU A 276 -11.88 -5.69 3.08
N GLU A 277 -11.90 -6.42 1.96
CA GLU A 277 -13.03 -7.27 1.54
C GLU A 277 -13.35 -8.34 2.59
N ASP A 278 -12.33 -8.98 3.13
CA ASP A 278 -12.47 -9.96 4.20
C ASP A 278 -12.96 -9.32 5.52
N ASP A 279 -12.62 -8.06 5.78
CA ASP A 279 -13.07 -7.34 6.99
C ASP A 279 -14.51 -6.83 6.83
N GLN A 280 -14.99 -6.51 5.63
CA GLN A 280 -16.39 -6.11 5.38
C GLN A 280 -17.38 -7.25 5.58
N ASN A 281 -16.95 -8.52 5.49
CA ASN A 281 -17.73 -9.66 5.96
C ASN A 281 -17.84 -9.74 7.50
N GLY A 282 -17.15 -8.84 8.22
CA GLY A 282 -17.15 -8.70 9.69
C GLY A 282 -17.56 -7.32 10.21
N GLN A 283 -17.37 -6.20 9.49
CA GLN A 283 -17.90 -4.85 9.74
C GLN A 283 -17.40 -3.86 8.66
N ALA A 284 -18.29 -3.02 8.11
CA ALA A 284 -17.97 -2.04 7.06
C ALA A 284 -17.17 -0.84 7.59
N TYR A 285 -16.12 -0.43 6.88
CA TYR A 285 -15.45 0.87 7.05
C TYR A 285 -15.68 1.73 5.81
N ILE A 286 -16.02 3.00 6.06
CA ILE A 286 -16.29 4.04 5.06
C ILE A 286 -14.94 4.60 4.58
N GLN A 287 -14.78 4.71 3.26
CA GLN A 287 -13.65 5.36 2.58
C GLN A 287 -13.60 6.86 2.82
#